data_AF-A0A4Z0YH07-F1
#
_entry.id   AF-A0A4Z0YH07-F1
#
_cell.length_a   1.000
_cell.length_b   1.000
_cell.length_c   1.000
_cell.angle_alpha   90.00
_cell.angle_beta   90.00
_cell.angle_gamma   90.00
#
_symmetry.space_group_name_H-M   'P 1'
#
loop_
_entity.id
_entity.type
_entity.pdbx_description
1 polymer ?
#
loop_
_entity_poly.entity_id
_entity_poly.type
_entity_poly.pdbx_seq_one_letter_code
_entity_poly.pdbx_strand_id
1 'polypeptide(L)'
;MPFSSTPMALSATASIVGSAWISGSISALSFCVIPAILQSGAPTDGLVRAWHTQFTRALYIPSTAVVTALNYFYLAHRCRSAGREWRGYASGGVANLLLVPFTVIFIASINSTLAAALPSAQGKNILSLDDAKRLIGRWGDLNFCRIFMPLAGAALGLWNLLSE
;
A
#
# COMPACT_ATOMS: atom_id res chain seq x y z
N MET A 1 -16.53 16.45 23.95
CA MET A 1 -16.63 15.29 23.04
C MET A 1 -18.11 14.97 22.84
N PRO A 2 -18.79 15.52 21.83
CA PRO A 2 -20.12 15.04 21.50
C PRO A 2 -19.93 13.70 20.77
N PHE A 3 -20.24 12.63 21.48
CA PHE A 3 -19.94 11.25 21.09
C PHE A 3 -20.52 10.90 19.72
N SER A 4 -19.64 10.65 18.76
CA SER A 4 -19.91 9.64 17.73
C SER A 4 -20.42 8.39 18.45
N SER A 5 -21.55 7.83 18.02
CA SER A 5 -22.06 6.59 18.60
C SER A 5 -20.95 5.53 18.59
N THR A 6 -20.88 4.66 19.60
CA THR A 6 -19.82 3.64 19.73
C THR A 6 -19.48 2.92 18.40
N PRO A 7 -20.47 2.57 17.55
CA PRO A 7 -20.19 2.00 16.23
C PRO A 7 -19.42 2.94 15.28
N MET A 8 -19.75 4.23 15.24
CA MET A 8 -19.07 5.23 14.39
C MET A 8 -17.63 5.46 14.83
N ALA A 9 -17.38 5.56 16.14
CA ALA A 9 -16.03 5.71 16.69
C ALA A 9 -15.17 4.47 16.40
N LEU A 10 -15.75 3.27 16.51
CA LEU A 10 -15.09 2.02 16.15
C LEU A 10 -14.75 1.98 14.66
N SER A 11 -15.69 2.33 13.78
CA SER A 11 -15.45 2.41 12.33
C SER A 11 -14.35 3.42 11.99
N ALA A 12 -14.37 4.61 12.58
CA ALA A 12 -13.34 5.64 12.35
C ALA A 12 -11.95 5.14 12.77
N THR A 13 -11.87 4.58 13.98
CA THR A 13 -10.63 4.01 14.52
C THR A 13 -10.10 2.88 13.64
N ALA A 14 -10.98 1.95 13.22
CA ALA A 14 -10.61 0.84 12.34
C ALA A 14 -10.04 1.32 11.00
N SER A 15 -10.63 2.35 10.39
CA SER A 15 -10.11 2.93 9.15
C SER A 15 -8.76 3.61 9.36
N ILE A 16 -8.60 4.41 10.42
CA ILE A 16 -7.33 5.11 10.72
C ILE A 16 -6.21 4.11 10.99
N VAL A 17 -6.46 3.12 11.84
CA VAL A 17 -5.49 2.06 12.15
C VAL A 17 -5.20 1.21 10.93
N GLY A 18 -6.22 0.86 10.14
CA GLY A 18 -6.04 0.11 8.90
C GLY A 18 -5.14 0.84 7.90
N SER A 19 -5.35 2.15 7.71
CA SER A 19 -4.48 2.98 6.89
C SER A 19 -3.05 3.06 7.42
N ALA A 20 -2.88 3.30 8.73
CA ALA A 20 -1.55 3.32 9.34
C ALA A 20 -0.82 1.97 9.20
N TRP A 21 -1.54 0.85 9.36
CA TRP A 21 -1.02 -0.50 9.18
C TRP A 21 -0.57 -0.75 7.73
N ILE A 22 -1.38 -0.36 6.75
CA ILE A 22 -1.03 -0.49 5.33
C ILE A 22 0.25 0.30 5.04
N SER A 23 0.31 1.56 5.51
CA SER A 23 1.50 2.41 5.40
C SER A 23 2.74 1.71 5.99
N GLY A 24 2.65 1.22 7.23
CA GLY A 24 3.75 0.53 7.90
C GLY A 24 4.18 -0.77 7.20
N SER A 25 3.23 -1.52 6.66
CA SER A 25 3.52 -2.75 5.89
C SER A 25 4.33 -2.43 4.63
N ILE A 26 3.95 -1.39 3.89
CA ILE A 26 4.68 -0.92 2.70
C ILE A 26 6.07 -0.39 3.09
N SER A 27 6.17 0.33 4.21
CA SER A 27 7.45 0.78 4.78
C SER A 27 8.38 -0.41 5.07
N ALA A 28 7.89 -1.45 5.73
CA ALA A 28 8.69 -2.63 6.06
C ALA A 28 9.22 -3.33 4.80
N LEU A 29 8.42 -3.43 3.74
CA LEU A 29 8.87 -3.97 2.45
C LEU A 29 10.01 -3.12 1.86
N SER A 30 9.85 -1.80 1.87
CA SER A 30 10.78 -0.90 1.18
C SER A 30 12.08 -0.67 1.96
N PHE A 31 12.02 -0.58 3.28
CA PHE A 31 13.17 -0.28 4.14
C PHE A 31 13.90 -1.51 4.66
N CYS A 32 13.19 -2.63 4.84
CA CYS A 32 13.79 -3.84 5.42
C CYS A 32 13.98 -4.90 4.33
N VAL A 33 12.90 -5.27 3.65
CA VAL A 33 12.91 -6.44 2.75
C VAL A 33 13.72 -6.18 1.48
N ILE A 34 13.50 -5.06 0.80
CA ILE A 34 14.21 -4.78 -0.46
C ILE A 34 15.74 -4.65 -0.25
N PRO A 35 16.24 -3.90 0.74
CA PRO A 35 17.68 -3.86 1.03
C PRO A 35 18.23 -5.24 1.40
N ALA A 36 17.51 -6.03 2.21
CA ALA A 36 17.94 -7.39 2.57
C ALA A 36 18.06 -8.32 1.35
N ILE A 37 17.12 -8.22 0.39
CA ILE A 37 17.20 -8.97 -0.87
C ILE A 37 18.46 -8.53 -1.64
N LEU A 38 18.66 -7.23 -1.84
CA LEU A 38 19.77 -6.69 -2.63
C LEU A 38 21.15 -6.99 -2.02
N GLN A 39 21.23 -7.09 -0.69
CA GLN A 39 22.47 -7.36 0.06
C GLN A 39 22.73 -8.86 0.31
N SER A 40 21.80 -9.74 -0.07
CA SER A 40 21.90 -11.19 0.21
C SER A 40 23.07 -11.92 -0.47
N GLY A 41 23.73 -11.30 -1.45
CA GLY A 41 24.77 -11.95 -2.27
C GLY A 41 24.23 -13.02 -3.21
N ALA A 42 22.91 -13.18 -3.33
CA ALA A 42 22.31 -14.19 -4.18
C ALA A 42 22.54 -13.90 -5.68
N PRO A 43 22.63 -14.95 -6.52
CA PRO A 43 22.59 -14.81 -7.97
C PRO A 43 21.23 -14.28 -8.45
N THR A 44 21.15 -13.88 -9.72
CA THR A 44 19.97 -13.22 -10.31
C THR A 44 18.66 -13.97 -10.05
N ASP A 45 18.66 -15.29 -10.23
CA ASP A 45 17.48 -16.14 -10.01
C ASP A 45 17.04 -16.16 -8.54
N GLY A 46 18.00 -16.15 -7.61
CA GLY A 46 17.76 -16.00 -6.18
C GLY A 46 17.14 -14.65 -5.83
N LEU A 47 17.66 -13.54 -6.37
CA LEU A 47 17.12 -12.20 -6.15
C LEU A 47 15.69 -12.05 -6.66
N VAL A 48 15.44 -12.48 -7.90
CA VAL A 48 14.11 -12.40 -8.52
C VAL A 48 13.12 -13.29 -7.77
N ARG A 49 13.53 -14.50 -7.35
CA ARG A 49 12.68 -15.39 -6.54
C ARG A 49 12.36 -14.81 -5.17
N ALA A 50 13.33 -14.18 -4.50
CA ALA A 50 13.12 -13.54 -3.20
C ALA A 50 12.14 -12.36 -3.33
N TRP A 51 12.32 -11.51 -4.35
CA TRP A 51 11.39 -10.44 -4.67
C TRP A 51 9.98 -10.98 -4.98
N HIS A 52 9.86 -12.04 -5.79
CA HIS A 52 8.56 -12.60 -6.14
C HIS A 52 7.84 -13.20 -4.92
N THR A 53 8.60 -13.83 -4.03
CA THR A 53 8.08 -14.43 -2.80
C THR A 53 7.50 -13.36 -1.87
N GLN A 54 8.21 -12.24 -1.67
CA GLN A 54 7.64 -11.13 -0.89
C GLN A 54 6.44 -10.51 -1.60
N PHE A 55 6.52 -10.32 -2.91
CA PHE A 55 5.48 -9.64 -3.70
C PHE A 55 4.16 -10.40 -3.60
N THR A 56 4.22 -11.72 -3.80
CA THR A 56 3.05 -12.61 -3.71
C THR A 56 2.45 -12.60 -2.31
N ARG A 57 3.28 -12.56 -1.26
CA ARG A 57 2.80 -12.46 0.13
C ARG A 57 2.16 -11.11 0.45
N ALA A 58 2.50 -10.06 -0.28
CA ALA A 58 2.00 -8.69 -0.09
C ALA A 58 0.77 -8.35 -0.97
N LEU A 59 0.26 -9.30 -1.77
CA LEU A 59 -0.89 -9.08 -2.67
C LEU A 59 -2.20 -8.71 -1.96
N TYR A 60 -2.29 -8.90 -0.63
CA TYR A 60 -3.44 -8.46 0.16
C TYR A 60 -3.48 -6.93 0.38
N ILE A 61 -2.36 -6.22 0.20
CA ILE A 61 -2.29 -4.77 0.51
C ILE A 61 -3.30 -3.94 -0.33
N PRO A 62 -3.44 -4.15 -1.65
CA PRO A 62 -4.44 -3.43 -2.43
C PRO A 62 -5.88 -3.72 -1.98
N SER A 63 -6.22 -4.98 -1.66
CA SER A 63 -7.57 -5.32 -1.23
C SER A 63 -7.90 -4.74 0.15
N THR A 64 -6.96 -4.75 1.09
CA THR A 64 -7.14 -4.08 2.39
C THR A 64 -7.28 -2.57 2.24
N ALA A 65 -6.50 -1.93 1.35
CA ALA A 65 -6.65 -0.51 1.06
C ALA A 65 -8.04 -0.16 0.52
N VAL A 66 -8.61 -0.98 -0.37
CA VAL A 66 -9.98 -0.80 -0.88
C VAL A 66 -11.01 -0.96 0.24
N VAL A 67 -10.89 -1.98 1.09
CA VAL A 67 -11.80 -2.18 2.23
C VAL A 67 -11.75 -0.99 3.20
N THR A 68 -10.55 -0.53 3.54
CA THR A 68 -10.35 0.66 4.38
C THR A 68 -10.97 1.91 3.76
N ALA A 69 -10.82 2.08 2.44
CA ALA A 69 -11.42 3.20 1.72
C ALA A 69 -12.95 3.15 1.73
N LEU A 70 -13.56 1.97 1.50
CA LEU A 70 -15.01 1.79 1.57
C LEU A 70 -15.57 2.17 2.94
N ASN A 71 -14.88 1.78 4.01
CA ASN A 71 -15.30 2.15 5.37
C ASN A 71 -15.15 3.66 5.63
N TYR A 72 -14.10 4.31 5.08
CA TYR A 72 -13.99 5.77 5.10
C TYR A 72 -15.13 6.47 4.35
N PHE A 73 -15.53 5.97 3.17
CA PHE A 73 -16.65 6.55 2.43
C PHE A 73 -17.98 6.33 3.15
N TYR A 74 -18.16 5.19 3.80
CA TYR A 74 -19.31 4.95 4.67
C TYR A 74 -19.39 5.98 5.80
N LEU A 75 -18.28 6.23 6.51
CA LEU A 75 -18.19 7.25 7.56
C LEU A 75 -18.48 8.64 7.02
N ALA A 76 -17.87 9.01 5.88
CA ALA A 76 -18.10 10.29 5.25
C ALA A 76 -19.58 10.51 4.89
N HIS A 77 -20.22 9.48 4.33
CA HIS A 77 -21.65 9.52 4.02
C HIS A 77 -22.50 9.71 5.28
N ARG A 78 -22.21 8.96 6.35
CA ARG A 78 -22.93 9.08 7.63
C ARG A 78 -22.75 10.44 8.28
N CYS A 79 -21.52 10.95 8.39
CA CYS A 79 -21.26 12.28 8.95
C CYS A 79 -21.94 13.37 8.11
N ARG A 80 -21.85 13.30 6.77
CA ARG A 80 -22.55 14.22 5.86
C ARG A 80 -24.06 14.20 6.08
N SER A 81 -24.67 13.02 6.19
CA SER A 81 -26.12 12.88 6.41
C SER A 81 -26.58 13.44 7.75
N ALA A 82 -25.68 13.47 8.74
CA ALA A 82 -25.91 14.05 10.06
C ALA A 82 -25.49 15.53 10.17
N GLY A 83 -25.09 16.18 9.08
CA GLY A 83 -24.62 17.57 9.09
C GLY A 83 -23.28 17.79 9.80
N ARG A 84 -22.48 16.74 9.99
CA ARG A 84 -21.16 16.77 10.65
C ARG A 84 -20.03 16.85 9.63
N GLU A 85 -18.83 17.22 10.09
CA GLU A 85 -17.65 17.28 9.24
C GLU A 85 -17.30 15.88 8.70
N TRP A 86 -17.12 15.80 7.38
CA TRP A 86 -16.98 14.52 6.65
C TRP A 86 -15.81 14.50 5.67
N ARG A 87 -15.22 15.68 5.37
CA ARG A 87 -14.27 15.84 4.27
C ARG A 87 -12.96 15.12 4.54
N GLY A 88 -12.55 15.01 5.80
CA GLY A 88 -11.35 14.26 6.18
C GLY A 88 -11.52 12.75 5.96
N TYR A 89 -12.69 12.19 6.29
CA TYR A 89 -12.99 10.78 5.97
C TYR A 89 -13.07 10.53 4.46
N ALA A 90 -13.75 11.40 3.70
CA ALA A 90 -13.81 11.25 2.24
C ALA A 90 -12.43 11.34 1.60
N SER A 91 -11.62 12.33 2.00
CA SER A 91 -10.26 12.51 1.50
C SER A 91 -9.37 11.33 1.90
N GLY A 92 -9.54 10.78 3.10
CA GLY A 92 -8.81 9.60 3.53
C GLY A 92 -9.18 8.32 2.76
N GLY A 93 -10.46 8.17 2.39
CA GLY A 93 -10.92 7.13 1.48
C GLY A 93 -10.30 7.26 0.08
N VAL A 94 -10.30 8.46 -0.50
CA VAL A 94 -9.64 8.72 -1.79
C VAL A 94 -8.14 8.42 -1.72
N ALA A 95 -7.46 8.86 -0.66
CA ALA A 95 -6.03 8.62 -0.48
C ALA A 95 -5.72 7.12 -0.48
N ASN A 96 -6.48 6.30 0.24
CA ASN A 96 -6.29 4.84 0.21
C ASN A 96 -6.61 4.23 -1.15
N LEU A 97 -7.65 4.69 -1.86
CA LEU A 97 -7.95 4.19 -3.20
C LEU A 97 -6.84 4.49 -4.21
N LEU A 98 -6.19 5.66 -4.12
CA LEU A 98 -5.11 6.07 -5.04
C LEU A 98 -3.90 5.14 -5.03
N LEU A 99 -3.73 4.32 -3.99
CA LEU A 99 -2.71 3.28 -3.92
C LEU A 99 -2.82 2.28 -5.09
N VAL A 100 -4.04 1.95 -5.54
CA VAL A 100 -4.28 1.01 -6.64
C VAL A 100 -3.85 1.57 -8.00
N PRO A 101 -4.38 2.72 -8.48
CA PRO A 101 -3.95 3.28 -9.76
C PRO A 101 -2.47 3.65 -9.77
N PHE A 102 -1.89 4.10 -8.64
CA PHE A 102 -0.45 4.32 -8.56
C PHE A 102 0.33 3.03 -8.89
N THR A 103 -0.10 1.90 -8.34
CA THR A 103 0.56 0.60 -8.58
C THR A 103 0.46 0.20 -10.05
N VAL A 104 -0.71 0.38 -10.66
CA VAL A 104 -0.93 0.07 -12.09
C VAL A 104 -0.06 0.94 -12.99
N ILE A 105 -0.01 2.26 -12.73
CA ILE A 105 0.67 3.21 -13.59
C ILE A 105 2.20 3.10 -13.47
N PHE A 106 2.73 3.01 -12.25
CA PHE A 106 4.17 3.16 -12.01
C PHE A 106 4.91 1.83 -11.79
N ILE A 107 4.23 0.82 -11.24
CA ILE A 107 4.89 -0.41 -10.78
C ILE A 107 4.59 -1.62 -11.68
N ALA A 108 3.45 -1.66 -12.36
CA ALA A 108 3.02 -2.83 -13.12
C ALA A 108 4.05 -3.34 -14.14
N SER A 109 4.72 -2.44 -14.87
CA SER A 109 5.76 -2.80 -15.83
C SER A 109 7.00 -3.46 -15.18
N ILE A 110 7.37 -3.02 -13.97
CA ILE A 110 8.46 -3.64 -13.22
C ILE A 110 8.03 -5.02 -12.75
N ASN A 111 6.80 -5.15 -12.22
CA ASN A 111 6.24 -6.43 -11.79
C ASN A 111 6.23 -7.45 -12.94
N SER A 112 5.78 -7.06 -14.12
CA SER A 112 5.73 -7.96 -15.29
C SER A 112 7.12 -8.38 -15.74
N THR A 113 8.08 -7.44 -15.73
CA THR A 113 9.47 -7.73 -16.14
C THR A 113 10.15 -8.69 -15.18
N LEU A 114 10.02 -8.47 -13.87
CA LEU A 114 10.59 -9.37 -12.85
C LEU A 114 9.89 -10.73 -12.84
N ALA A 115 8.57 -10.77 -13.04
CA ALA A 115 7.83 -12.03 -13.16
C ALA A 115 8.25 -12.85 -14.38
N ALA A 116 8.48 -12.22 -15.53
CA ALA A 116 8.96 -12.88 -16.75
C ALA A 116 10.41 -13.41 -16.64
N ALA A 117 11.18 -12.93 -15.67
CA ALA A 117 12.53 -13.40 -15.40
C ALA A 117 12.60 -14.60 -14.44
N LEU A 118 11.46 -15.03 -13.87
CA LEU A 118 11.42 -16.20 -12.99
C LEU A 118 11.83 -17.47 -13.75
N PRO A 119 12.58 -18.39 -13.10
CA PRO A 119 12.97 -19.65 -13.74
C PRO A 119 11.80 -20.50 -14.25
N SER A 120 10.63 -20.38 -13.62
CA SER A 120 9.40 -21.10 -13.98
C SER A 120 8.60 -20.45 -15.11
N ALA A 121 8.99 -19.26 -15.60
CA ALA A 121 8.27 -18.56 -16.65
C ALA A 121 8.55 -19.17 -18.03
N GLN A 122 7.49 -19.46 -18.81
CA GLN A 122 7.61 -19.84 -20.21
C GLN A 122 8.16 -18.65 -21.01
N GLY A 123 9.20 -18.86 -21.82
CA GLY A 123 9.86 -17.78 -22.56
C GLY A 123 10.70 -16.84 -21.68
N LYS A 124 11.32 -17.38 -20.62
CA LYS A 124 12.13 -16.69 -19.62
C LYS A 124 12.98 -15.57 -20.22
N ASN A 125 12.79 -14.35 -19.72
CA ASN A 125 13.68 -13.25 -20.02
C ASN A 125 14.94 -13.34 -19.14
N ILE A 126 16.12 -13.34 -19.75
CA ILE A 126 17.39 -13.46 -19.03
C ILE A 126 17.82 -12.05 -18.60
N LEU A 127 17.54 -11.71 -17.35
CA LEU A 127 18.07 -10.49 -16.75
C LEU A 127 19.54 -10.69 -16.36
N SER A 128 20.36 -9.66 -16.57
CA SER A 128 21.67 -9.58 -15.93
C SER A 128 21.51 -9.37 -14.42
N LEU A 129 22.56 -9.67 -13.63
CA LEU A 129 22.53 -9.43 -12.19
C LEU A 129 22.31 -7.95 -11.87
N ASP A 130 22.97 -7.06 -12.61
CA ASP A 130 22.87 -5.61 -12.42
C ASP A 130 21.48 -5.08 -12.79
N ASP A 131 20.87 -5.60 -13.86
CA ASP A 131 19.50 -5.23 -14.24
C ASP A 131 18.47 -5.69 -13.19
N ALA A 132 18.63 -6.91 -12.66
CA ALA A 132 17.74 -7.40 -11.61
C ALA A 132 17.86 -6.55 -10.33
N LYS A 133 19.09 -6.23 -9.91
CA LYS A 133 19.31 -5.32 -8.76
C LYS A 133 18.70 -3.95 -9.00
N ARG A 134 18.91 -3.37 -10.18
CA ARG A 134 18.35 -2.06 -10.57
C ARG A 134 16.82 -2.07 -10.56
N LEU A 135 16.19 -3.09 -11.13
CA LEU A 135 14.73 -3.21 -11.16
C LEU A 135 14.13 -3.41 -9.76
N ILE A 136 14.74 -4.28 -8.94
CA ILE A 136 14.28 -4.53 -7.56
C ILE A 136 14.48 -3.26 -6.70
N GLY A 137 15.59 -2.55 -6.84
CA GLY A 137 15.81 -1.27 -6.17
C GLY A 137 14.77 -0.23 -6.56
N ARG A 138 14.56 -0.02 -7.87
CA ARG A 138 13.54 0.90 -8.38
C ARG A 138 12.13 0.51 -7.94
N TRP A 139 11.83 -0.80 -7.87
CA TRP A 139 10.57 -1.28 -7.31
C TRP A 139 10.42 -0.86 -5.85
N GLY A 140 11.48 -1.00 -5.05
CA GLY A 140 11.52 -0.56 -3.66
C GLY A 140 11.27 0.94 -3.50
N ASP A 141 11.92 1.76 -4.32
CA ASP A 141 11.77 3.23 -4.28
C ASP A 141 10.34 3.66 -4.64
N LEU A 142 9.76 3.07 -5.69
CA LEU A 142 8.37 3.35 -6.07
C LEU A 142 7.39 2.81 -5.04
N ASN A 143 7.68 1.66 -4.44
CA ASN A 143 6.87 1.12 -3.36
C ASN A 143 6.94 2.01 -2.11
N PHE A 144 8.09 2.62 -1.82
CA PHE A 144 8.23 3.63 -0.77
C PHE A 144 7.31 4.83 -1.00
N CYS A 145 7.21 5.35 -2.23
CA CYS A 145 6.28 6.44 -2.53
C CYS A 145 4.82 6.10 -2.20
N ARG A 146 4.43 4.81 -2.24
CA ARG A 146 3.05 4.39 -1.89
C ARG A 146 2.71 4.58 -0.43
N ILE A 147 3.68 4.77 0.46
CA ILE A 147 3.47 4.95 1.91
C ILE A 147 2.67 6.23 2.18
N PHE A 148 2.91 7.29 1.39
CA PHE A 148 2.30 8.60 1.64
C PHE A 148 0.78 8.60 1.47
N MET A 149 0.24 7.75 0.59
CA MET A 149 -1.20 7.64 0.34
C MET A 149 -1.98 7.14 1.58
N PRO A 150 -1.74 5.92 2.11
CA PRO A 150 -2.39 5.43 3.31
C PRO A 150 -1.99 6.25 4.55
N LEU A 151 -0.78 6.80 4.62
CA LEU A 151 -0.39 7.69 5.73
C LEU A 151 -1.22 8.98 5.75
N ALA A 152 -1.42 9.62 4.59
CA ALA A 152 -2.32 10.75 4.47
C ALA A 152 -3.76 10.37 4.84
N GLY A 153 -4.20 9.16 4.46
CA GLY A 153 -5.50 8.63 4.86
C GLY A 153 -5.67 8.56 6.38
N ALA A 154 -4.68 7.99 7.09
CA ALA A 154 -4.67 7.91 8.53
C ALA A 154 -4.69 9.32 9.18
N ALA A 155 -3.86 10.24 8.70
CA ALA A 155 -3.78 11.60 9.22
C ALA A 155 -5.09 12.38 9.02
N LEU A 156 -5.68 12.34 7.82
CA LEU A 156 -6.93 13.03 7.50
C LEU A 156 -8.12 12.45 8.26
N GLY A 157 -8.17 11.12 8.41
CA GLY A 157 -9.20 10.46 9.22
C GLY A 157 -9.08 10.82 10.69
N LEU A 158 -7.86 10.84 11.23
CA LEU A 158 -7.61 11.24 12.62
C LEU A 158 -7.97 12.72 12.84
N TRP A 159 -7.59 13.59 11.91
CA TRP A 159 -7.95 15.01 11.97
C TRP A 159 -9.46 15.20 12.00
N ASN A 160 -10.22 14.50 11.14
CA ASN A 160 -11.68 14.55 11.14
C ASN A 160 -12.27 14.06 12.47
N LEU A 161 -11.75 12.96 13.00
CA LEU A 161 -12.21 12.39 14.28
C LEU A 161 -11.98 13.34 15.47
N LEU A 162 -10.88 14.10 15.46
CA LEU A 162 -10.54 15.05 16.51
C LEU A 162 -11.24 16.41 16.35
N SER A 163 -11.69 16.74 15.14
CA SER A 163 -12.39 18.00 14.83
C SER A 163 -13.92 17.90 14.93
N GLU A 164 -14.43 16.69 15.19
CA GLU A 164 -15.84 16.38 15.46
C GLU A 164 -16.30 16.78 16.87
#